data_AF-A0A9E4ETG2-F1
#
_entry.id   AF-A0A9E4ETG2-F1
#
_cell.length_a   1.000
_cell.length_b   1.000
_cell.length_c   1.000
_cell.angle_alpha   90.00
_cell.angle_beta   90.00
_cell.angle_gamma   90.00
#
_symmetry.space_group_name_H-M   'P 1'
#
loop_
_entity.id
_entity.type
_entity.pdbx_description
1 polymer ?
#
loop_
_entity_poly.entity_id
_entity_poly.type
_entity_poly.pdbx_seq_one_letter_code
_entity_poly.pdbx_strand_id
1 'polypeptide(L)'
;MTRRRYIRGLNLATVLVCLFSPDPTRCGEAGASRPMYQVVSRQEMLEAMRQIGDYDPTATTNGARFQWEVVFHLARQAWERDPRGAPLFIDSGDWFLAFMEVAGLTESEMPLYARLTHEHKQHMDVEYRMDRVVRKVIEGPAPHFALNVRIWWEDRPGKPDRYTYLDTLSTPHLRVTNRQMITYRLLDLGGWFICDRITGITGRPTSGLLGFIFRIIGDGHLIHSRMAISNDGLQIIRGTSKKGFMKMTTTATIYHDGEMIKGLPDGRSDLLQLKKRIKQTLKVDYVELPGGNLEKPEVPVEKPKGTTREEPYEPTDKRREIHDGTQQGRRRAVDSSVSVVRRRHPAFLE
;
A
#
# COMPACT_ATOMS: atom_id res chain seq x y z
N MET A 1 17.91 11.73 70.44
CA MET A 1 16.57 12.34 70.60
C MET A 1 15.52 11.49 69.88
N THR A 2 14.75 10.74 70.67
CA THR A 2 13.30 10.40 70.58
C THR A 2 12.64 10.31 69.17
N ARG A 3 12.36 9.13 68.57
CA ARG A 3 11.26 8.12 68.76
C ARG A 3 9.81 8.57 68.44
N ARG A 4 9.21 7.96 67.40
CA ARG A 4 8.02 7.04 67.34
C ARG A 4 7.68 6.79 65.85
N ARG A 5 7.69 5.59 65.23
CA ARG A 5 7.01 4.27 65.39
C ARG A 5 5.49 4.26 65.13
N TYR A 6 5.10 3.58 64.04
CA TYR A 6 4.16 2.45 63.86
C TYR A 6 4.35 1.97 62.40
N ILE A 7 4.78 0.75 61.99
CA ILE A 7 4.54 -0.68 62.27
C ILE A 7 3.27 -1.28 61.63
N ARG A 8 3.53 -2.33 60.80
CA ARG A 8 2.70 -3.44 60.25
C ARG A 8 1.82 -3.12 59.02
N GLY A 9 1.74 -3.98 57.99
CA GLY A 9 1.99 -5.44 57.97
C GLY A 9 2.52 -6.01 56.66
N LEU A 10 3.06 -7.22 56.83
CA LEU A 10 3.57 -8.21 55.88
C LEU A 10 2.45 -9.24 55.61
N ASN A 11 2.35 -9.78 54.38
CA ASN A 11 1.82 -11.10 53.95
C ASN A 11 1.94 -11.10 52.41
N LEU A 12 2.67 -11.93 51.66
CA LEU A 12 2.98 -13.38 51.63
C LEU A 12 1.77 -14.28 51.27
N ALA A 13 1.75 -14.66 49.98
CA ALA A 13 1.27 -15.90 49.33
C ALA A 13 -0.14 -16.45 49.64
N THR A 14 -0.92 -16.76 48.58
CA THR A 14 -1.63 -18.06 48.38
C THR A 14 -2.20 -18.17 46.96
N VAL A 15 -2.05 -19.37 46.40
CA VAL A 15 -2.49 -19.94 45.11
C VAL A 15 -3.81 -20.70 45.31
N LEU A 16 -4.74 -20.72 44.34
CA LEU A 16 -5.66 -21.82 43.90
C LEU A 16 -6.74 -21.18 43.00
N VAL A 17 -6.95 -21.52 41.71
CA VAL A 17 -7.33 -22.79 41.05
C VAL A 17 -8.76 -23.26 41.37
N CYS A 18 -9.59 -23.18 40.32
CA CYS A 18 -10.77 -23.98 39.96
C CYS A 18 -12.13 -23.81 40.66
N LEU A 19 -13.15 -24.09 39.83
CA LEU A 19 -14.50 -24.58 40.13
C LEU A 19 -15.64 -23.56 40.27
N PHE A 20 -16.14 -23.09 39.12
CA PHE A 20 -17.57 -23.21 38.86
C PHE A 20 -17.79 -23.82 37.47
N SER A 21 -17.89 -25.14 37.45
CA SER A 21 -18.88 -25.86 36.65
C SER A 21 -19.39 -27.01 37.49
N PRO A 22 -20.71 -27.22 37.46
CA PRO A 22 -21.22 -28.41 36.81
C PRO A 22 -22.13 -28.03 35.63
N ASP A 23 -21.65 -28.30 34.42
CA ASP A 23 -22.17 -29.25 33.41
C ASP A 23 -23.59 -29.82 33.59
N PRO A 24 -24.16 -30.52 32.58
CA PRO A 24 -24.20 -30.34 31.12
C PRO A 24 -25.67 -30.33 30.63
N THR A 25 -25.85 -30.33 29.31
CA THR A 25 -27.09 -30.61 28.54
C THR A 25 -27.95 -29.43 28.06
N ARG A 26 -27.80 -29.21 26.74
CA ARG A 26 -28.81 -28.82 25.75
C ARG A 26 -29.36 -27.40 25.80
N CYS A 27 -28.77 -26.54 24.98
CA CYS A 27 -29.52 -25.86 23.92
C CYS A 27 -28.57 -25.35 22.83
N GLY A 28 -28.54 -26.07 21.70
CA GLY A 28 -28.10 -25.59 20.39
C GLY A 28 -26.59 -25.45 20.15
N GLU A 29 -26.01 -26.42 19.45
CA GLU A 29 -25.03 -26.10 18.41
C GLU A 29 -25.71 -25.16 17.38
N ALA A 30 -25.81 -23.87 17.71
CA ALA A 30 -25.85 -22.85 16.68
C ALA A 30 -24.43 -22.79 16.14
N GLY A 31 -24.19 -23.48 15.03
CA GLY A 31 -22.88 -23.52 14.38
C GLY A 31 -22.30 -22.11 14.31
N ALA A 32 -21.28 -21.84 15.14
CA ALA A 32 -20.63 -20.56 15.17
C ALA A 32 -20.08 -20.31 13.77
N SER A 33 -20.79 -19.50 12.99
CA SER A 33 -20.38 -19.15 11.65
C SER A 33 -18.99 -18.53 11.79
N ARG A 34 -17.98 -19.19 11.24
CA ARG A 34 -16.62 -18.65 11.22
C ARG A 34 -16.71 -17.20 10.75
N PRO A 35 -16.05 -16.25 11.45
CA PRO A 35 -16.10 -14.86 11.04
C PRO A 35 -15.68 -14.77 9.57
N MET A 36 -16.44 -14.00 8.79
CA MET A 36 -16.21 -13.88 7.34
C MET A 36 -14.80 -13.36 7.04
N TYR A 37 -14.25 -12.57 7.97
CA TYR A 37 -12.90 -12.04 7.93
C TYR A 37 -12.22 -12.11 9.30
N GLN A 38 -10.90 -12.18 9.28
CA GLN A 38 -10.04 -11.83 10.40
C GLN A 38 -9.71 -10.35 10.32
N VAL A 39 -10.24 -9.54 11.25
CA VAL A 39 -9.91 -8.11 11.32
C VAL A 39 -8.47 -7.94 11.81
N VAL A 40 -7.65 -7.23 11.05
CA VAL A 40 -6.29 -6.89 11.43
C VAL A 40 -6.33 -5.71 12.39
N SER A 41 -5.66 -5.84 13.54
CA SER A 41 -5.56 -4.74 14.50
C SER A 41 -4.60 -3.64 14.03
N ARG A 42 -4.80 -2.41 14.51
CA ARG A 42 -3.84 -1.30 14.30
C ARG A 42 -2.42 -1.65 14.75
N GLN A 43 -2.28 -2.40 15.84
CA GLN A 43 -0.97 -2.82 16.35
C GLN A 43 -0.26 -3.79 15.39
N GLU A 44 -0.97 -4.80 14.87
CA GLU A 44 -0.41 -5.71 13.86
C GLU A 44 -0.01 -4.94 12.58
N MET A 45 -0.83 -3.98 12.14
CA MET A 45 -0.49 -3.11 11.00
C MET A 45 0.78 -2.29 11.26
N LEU A 46 0.87 -1.66 12.43
CA LEU A 46 2.01 -0.85 12.83
C LEU A 46 3.30 -1.68 12.88
N GLU A 47 3.24 -2.89 13.44
CA GLU A 47 4.36 -3.83 13.46
C GLU A 47 4.77 -4.23 12.05
N ALA A 48 3.83 -4.59 11.17
CA ALA A 48 4.13 -4.93 9.78
C ALA A 48 4.73 -3.74 9.00
N MET A 49 4.22 -2.52 9.20
CA MET A 49 4.75 -1.30 8.59
C MET A 49 6.16 -0.93 9.05
N ARG A 50 6.55 -1.31 10.29
CA ARG A 50 7.91 -1.11 10.79
C ARG A 50 8.94 -2.11 10.24
N GLN A 51 8.48 -3.17 9.56
CA GLN A 51 9.35 -4.21 8.97
C GLN A 51 9.70 -3.95 7.50
N ILE A 52 9.21 -2.85 6.91
CA ILE A 52 9.48 -2.52 5.51
C ILE A 52 10.97 -2.23 5.29
N GLY A 53 11.41 -2.32 4.04
CA GLY A 53 12.78 -1.96 3.67
C GLY A 53 13.13 -0.50 3.97
N ASP A 54 14.43 -0.20 3.98
CA ASP A 54 14.95 1.15 4.15
C ASP A 54 14.69 1.98 2.86
N TYR A 55 13.52 2.59 2.73
CA TYR A 55 13.17 3.54 1.67
C TYR A 55 12.07 4.48 2.18
N ASP A 56 11.81 5.59 1.50
CA ASP A 56 10.75 6.52 1.85
C ASP A 56 9.38 5.95 1.44
N PRO A 57 8.52 5.54 2.40
CA PRO A 57 7.19 5.02 2.08
C PRO A 57 6.20 6.12 1.67
N THR A 58 6.54 7.39 1.91
CA THR A 58 5.69 8.54 1.59
C THR A 58 5.82 8.96 0.13
N ALA A 59 6.93 8.63 -0.52
CA ALA A 59 7.08 8.81 -1.96
C ALA A 59 6.13 7.89 -2.75
N THR A 60 5.25 8.46 -3.57
CA THR A 60 4.16 7.68 -4.21
C THR A 60 4.64 6.54 -5.10
N THR A 61 5.79 6.68 -5.75
CA THR A 61 6.43 5.63 -6.57
C THR A 61 6.83 4.40 -5.75
N ASN A 62 7.10 4.57 -4.45
CA ASN A 62 7.32 3.49 -3.49
C ASN A 62 6.03 2.95 -2.86
N GLY A 63 4.90 3.64 -3.02
CA GLY A 63 3.63 3.29 -2.35
C GLY A 63 3.16 1.87 -2.64
N ALA A 64 3.31 1.38 -3.88
CA ALA A 64 2.97 0.00 -4.22
C ALA A 64 3.88 -1.01 -3.51
N ARG A 65 5.19 -0.74 -3.41
CA ARG A 65 6.14 -1.59 -2.70
C ARG A 65 5.80 -1.65 -1.21
N PHE A 66 5.57 -0.47 -0.60
CA PHE A 66 5.13 -0.35 0.79
C PHE A 66 3.88 -1.17 1.07
N GLN A 67 2.83 -0.98 0.28
CA GLN A 67 1.60 -1.74 0.46
C GLN A 67 1.84 -3.25 0.33
N TRP A 68 2.59 -3.69 -0.68
CA TRP A 68 2.82 -5.12 -0.90
C TRP A 68 3.64 -5.76 0.22
N GLU A 69 4.73 -5.11 0.67
CA GLU A 69 5.55 -5.61 1.78
C GLU A 69 4.71 -5.77 3.05
N VAL A 70 3.94 -4.74 3.44
CA VAL A 70 3.07 -4.77 4.63
C VAL A 70 2.02 -5.88 4.52
N VAL A 71 1.33 -5.97 3.38
CA VAL A 71 0.28 -6.97 3.17
C VAL A 71 0.86 -8.39 3.15
N PHE A 72 2.05 -8.59 2.59
CA PHE A 72 2.75 -9.88 2.67
C PHE A 72 3.13 -10.24 4.11
N HIS A 73 3.62 -9.29 4.90
CA HIS A 73 3.93 -9.53 6.31
C HIS A 73 2.69 -9.95 7.10
N LEU A 74 1.60 -9.19 7.00
CA LEU A 74 0.33 -9.50 7.67
C LEU A 74 -0.22 -10.87 7.26
N ALA A 75 -0.24 -11.15 5.95
CA ALA A 75 -0.77 -12.40 5.42
C ALA A 75 0.08 -13.62 5.82
N ARG A 76 1.41 -13.50 5.86
CA ARG A 76 2.28 -14.57 6.34
C ARG A 76 2.08 -14.85 7.82
N GLN A 77 2.02 -13.80 8.66
CA GLN A 77 1.72 -13.96 10.09
C GLN A 77 0.34 -14.60 10.34
N ALA A 78 -0.66 -14.26 9.53
CA ALA A 78 -1.97 -14.89 9.59
C ALA A 78 -1.92 -16.37 9.18
N TRP A 79 -1.22 -16.68 8.08
CA TRP A 79 -1.05 -18.04 7.60
C TRP A 79 -0.27 -18.92 8.58
N GLU A 80 0.77 -18.40 9.23
CA GLU A 80 1.53 -19.12 10.27
C GLU A 80 0.66 -19.47 11.48
N ARG A 81 -0.31 -18.61 11.83
CA ARG A 81 -1.27 -18.85 12.91
C ARG A 81 -2.36 -19.86 12.51
N ASP A 82 -2.98 -19.68 11.36
CA ASP A 82 -3.99 -20.60 10.82
C ASP A 82 -3.96 -20.60 9.28
N PRO A 83 -3.34 -21.62 8.65
CA PRO A 83 -3.28 -21.74 7.19
C PRO A 83 -4.66 -21.85 6.51
N ARG A 84 -5.72 -22.18 7.26
CA ARG A 84 -7.10 -22.31 6.76
C ARG A 84 -8.00 -21.18 7.28
N GLY A 85 -7.41 -20.15 7.88
CA GLY A 85 -8.11 -19.04 8.50
C GLY A 85 -8.97 -18.26 7.51
N ALA A 86 -9.77 -17.35 8.07
CA ALA A 86 -10.53 -16.41 7.27
C ALA A 86 -9.60 -15.41 6.57
N PRO A 87 -9.99 -14.85 5.41
CA PRO A 87 -9.27 -13.74 4.79
C PRO A 87 -9.09 -12.57 5.76
N LEU A 88 -8.05 -11.77 5.57
CA LEU A 88 -7.83 -10.57 6.37
C LEU A 88 -8.77 -9.45 5.92
N PHE A 89 -9.24 -8.66 6.88
CA PHE A 89 -9.87 -7.36 6.68
C PHE A 89 -9.00 -6.28 7.31
N ILE A 90 -8.62 -5.29 6.51
CA ILE A 90 -7.78 -4.15 6.90
C ILE A 90 -8.64 -2.90 6.79
N ASP A 91 -8.88 -2.27 7.94
CA ASP A 91 -9.63 -1.03 8.00
C ASP A 91 -8.80 0.16 7.50
N SER A 92 -9.42 1.05 6.71
CA SER A 92 -8.74 2.22 6.14
C SER A 92 -8.33 3.25 7.19
N GLY A 93 -9.10 3.36 8.29
CA GLY A 93 -8.81 4.26 9.39
C GLY A 93 -7.58 3.81 10.16
N ASP A 94 -7.57 2.56 10.60
CA ASP A 94 -6.43 2.00 11.32
C ASP A 94 -5.17 1.94 10.46
N TRP A 95 -5.30 1.61 9.16
CA TRP A 95 -4.18 1.68 8.21
C TRP A 95 -3.59 3.09 8.13
N PHE A 96 -4.44 4.11 7.96
CA PHE A 96 -3.99 5.50 7.84
C PHE A 96 -3.31 5.99 9.12
N LEU A 97 -3.88 5.68 10.29
CA LEU A 97 -3.30 6.04 11.58
C LEU A 97 -2.00 5.30 11.89
N ALA A 98 -1.86 4.05 11.45
CA ALA A 98 -0.59 3.31 11.55
C ALA A 98 0.46 3.91 10.60
N PHE A 99 0.07 4.24 9.36
CA PHE A 99 0.98 4.81 8.38
C PHE A 99 1.49 6.20 8.81
N MET A 100 0.60 7.08 9.29
CA MET A 100 0.99 8.36 9.89
C MET A 100 2.01 8.19 11.02
N GLU A 101 1.79 7.22 11.91
CA GLU A 101 2.69 6.97 13.04
C GLU A 101 4.07 6.50 12.57
N VAL A 102 4.14 5.58 11.60
CA VAL A 102 5.42 5.11 11.04
C VAL A 102 6.15 6.21 10.27
N ALA A 103 5.41 7.01 9.50
CA ALA A 103 5.98 8.12 8.74
C ALA A 103 6.41 9.29 9.65
N GLY A 104 5.89 9.37 10.88
CA GLY A 104 6.13 10.50 11.79
C GLY A 104 5.53 11.80 11.27
N LEU A 105 4.44 11.73 10.50
CA LEU A 105 3.80 12.86 9.83
C LEU A 105 2.44 13.18 10.44
N THR A 106 2.07 14.45 10.40
CA THR A 106 0.69 14.88 10.66
C THR A 106 -0.21 14.56 9.48
N GLU A 107 -1.53 14.54 9.70
CA GLU A 107 -2.50 14.28 8.65
C GLU A 107 -2.31 15.19 7.43
N SER A 108 -2.07 16.49 7.64
CA SER A 108 -1.86 17.46 6.55
C SER A 108 -0.59 17.25 5.73
N GLU A 109 0.41 16.59 6.31
CA GLU A 109 1.69 16.29 5.66
C GLU A 109 1.65 14.95 4.91
N MET A 110 0.64 14.12 5.15
CA MET A 110 0.51 12.83 4.49
C MET A 110 0.32 12.99 2.96
N PRO A 111 0.93 12.09 2.16
CA PRO A 111 0.72 12.06 0.73
C PRO A 111 -0.76 12.05 0.37
N LEU A 112 -1.12 12.76 -0.71
CA LEU A 112 -2.52 12.92 -1.12
C LEU A 112 -3.21 11.56 -1.35
N TYR A 113 -2.48 10.57 -1.89
CA TYR A 113 -3.04 9.23 -2.09
C TYR A 113 -3.48 8.58 -0.78
N ALA A 114 -2.73 8.76 0.32
CA ALA A 114 -3.01 8.16 1.62
C ALA A 114 -4.22 8.84 2.27
N ARG A 115 -4.28 10.18 2.20
CA ARG A 115 -5.44 10.95 2.67
C ARG A 115 -6.71 10.58 1.92
N LEU A 116 -6.68 10.54 0.59
CA LEU A 116 -7.84 10.18 -0.22
C LEU A 116 -8.32 8.75 0.06
N THR A 117 -7.39 7.80 0.25
CA THR A 117 -7.72 6.42 0.65
C THR A 117 -8.49 6.41 1.97
N HIS A 118 -8.08 7.22 2.94
CA HIS A 118 -8.77 7.39 4.23
C HIS A 118 -10.13 8.11 4.09
N GLU A 119 -10.17 9.24 3.41
CA GLU A 119 -11.38 10.06 3.18
C GLU A 119 -12.49 9.26 2.49
N HIS A 120 -12.12 8.43 1.50
CA HIS A 120 -13.04 7.56 0.79
C HIS A 120 -13.37 6.27 1.54
N LYS A 121 -12.71 5.99 2.67
CA LYS A 121 -12.84 4.76 3.45
C LYS A 121 -12.55 3.51 2.61
N GLN A 122 -11.39 3.51 1.95
CA GLN A 122 -10.94 2.40 1.13
C GLN A 122 -10.38 1.26 1.99
N HIS A 123 -11.26 0.32 2.35
CA HIS A 123 -10.90 -0.89 3.07
C HIS A 123 -10.17 -1.87 2.16
N MET A 124 -9.46 -2.84 2.76
CA MET A 124 -8.78 -3.90 2.01
C MET A 124 -9.09 -5.29 2.56
N ASP A 125 -9.41 -6.21 1.66
CA ASP A 125 -9.53 -7.64 1.97
C ASP A 125 -8.37 -8.41 1.34
N VAL A 126 -7.81 -9.36 2.09
CA VAL A 126 -6.66 -10.16 1.64
C VAL A 126 -6.93 -11.65 1.87
N GLU A 127 -7.16 -12.38 0.78
CA GLU A 127 -7.25 -13.83 0.80
C GLU A 127 -5.85 -14.42 0.56
N TYR A 128 -5.35 -15.15 1.55
CA TYR A 128 -3.98 -15.69 1.60
C TYR A 128 -3.92 -17.22 1.48
N ARG A 129 -5.07 -17.91 1.42
CA ARG A 129 -5.09 -19.37 1.22
C ARG A 129 -4.74 -19.67 -0.22
N MET A 130 -3.58 -20.27 -0.44
CA MET A 130 -3.03 -20.43 -1.79
C MET A 130 -3.96 -21.16 -2.76
N ASP A 131 -4.70 -22.18 -2.29
CA ASP A 131 -5.69 -22.94 -3.07
C ASP A 131 -6.92 -22.09 -3.47
N ARG A 132 -7.12 -20.94 -2.83
CA ARG A 132 -8.15 -19.93 -3.15
C ARG A 132 -7.62 -18.77 -3.99
N VAL A 133 -6.32 -18.74 -4.29
CA VAL A 133 -5.66 -17.70 -5.10
C VAL A 133 -5.21 -18.29 -6.43
N VAL A 134 -4.39 -19.33 -6.38
CA VAL A 134 -3.78 -19.99 -7.53
C VAL A 134 -4.42 -21.35 -7.73
N ARG A 135 -5.09 -21.54 -8.87
CA ARG A 135 -5.59 -22.86 -9.27
C ARG A 135 -4.46 -23.72 -9.81
N LYS A 136 -3.64 -23.15 -10.70
CA LYS A 136 -2.51 -23.85 -11.33
C LYS A 136 -1.50 -22.87 -11.90
N VAL A 137 -0.21 -23.19 -11.78
CA VAL A 137 0.84 -22.54 -12.58
C VAL A 137 1.00 -23.32 -13.89
N ILE A 138 0.75 -22.64 -15.02
CA ILE A 138 0.80 -23.22 -16.36
C ILE A 138 2.24 -23.16 -16.91
N GLU A 139 2.91 -22.04 -16.70
CA GLU A 139 4.26 -21.78 -17.20
C GLU A 139 5.01 -20.88 -16.21
N GLY A 140 6.28 -21.19 -15.93
CA GLY A 140 7.14 -20.43 -15.02
C GLY A 140 7.22 -20.99 -13.60
N PRO A 141 7.94 -20.31 -12.69
CA PRO A 141 8.13 -20.76 -11.32
C PRO A 141 6.82 -20.73 -10.51
N ALA A 142 6.65 -21.67 -9.59
CA ALA A 142 5.56 -21.64 -8.63
C ALA A 142 5.81 -20.54 -7.58
N PRO A 143 4.79 -19.75 -7.20
CA PRO A 143 4.93 -18.79 -6.13
C PRO A 143 5.14 -19.48 -4.78
N HIS A 144 6.01 -18.91 -3.95
CA HIS A 144 6.16 -19.30 -2.55
C HIS A 144 4.94 -18.87 -1.73
N PHE A 145 4.35 -17.75 -2.11
CA PHE A 145 3.16 -17.21 -1.48
C PHE A 145 2.33 -16.44 -2.50
N ALA A 146 1.01 -16.46 -2.35
CA ALA A 146 0.10 -15.81 -3.29
C ALA A 146 -1.09 -15.22 -2.55
N LEU A 147 -1.49 -14.01 -2.95
CA LEU A 147 -2.57 -13.26 -2.35
C LEU A 147 -3.57 -12.80 -3.40
N ASN A 148 -4.84 -12.85 -3.02
CA ASN A 148 -5.92 -12.12 -3.67
C ASN A 148 -6.17 -10.85 -2.86
N VAL A 149 -6.00 -9.68 -3.48
CA VAL A 149 -6.25 -8.40 -2.82
C VAL A 149 -7.43 -7.70 -3.46
N ARG A 150 -8.33 -7.21 -2.61
CA ARG A 150 -9.47 -6.37 -2.97
C ARG A 150 -9.41 -5.08 -2.16
N ILE A 151 -9.42 -3.93 -2.82
CA ILE A 151 -9.51 -2.62 -2.17
C ILE A 151 -10.85 -2.02 -2.59
N TRP A 152 -11.63 -1.56 -1.64
CA TRP A 152 -12.98 -1.09 -1.92
C TRP A 152 -13.49 -0.07 -0.93
N TRP A 153 -14.46 0.73 -1.35
CA TRP A 153 -15.30 1.53 -0.45
C TRP A 153 -16.77 1.25 -0.73
N GLU A 154 -17.60 1.58 0.25
CA GLU A 154 -19.00 1.22 0.23
C GLU A 154 -19.78 1.89 -0.91
N ASP A 155 -20.62 1.10 -1.58
CA ASP A 155 -21.55 1.58 -2.58
C ASP A 155 -22.81 2.13 -1.93
N ARG A 156 -22.94 3.46 -1.91
CA ARG A 156 -24.08 4.17 -1.31
C ARG A 156 -24.52 5.34 -2.19
N PRO A 157 -25.81 5.69 -2.18
CA PRO A 157 -26.30 6.89 -2.83
C PRO A 157 -25.46 8.13 -2.45
N GLY A 158 -24.98 8.87 -3.45
CA GLY A 158 -24.16 10.07 -3.26
C GLY A 158 -22.66 9.80 -3.07
N LYS A 159 -22.19 8.55 -3.05
CA LYS A 159 -20.76 8.22 -3.13
C LYS A 159 -20.34 7.99 -4.58
N PRO A 160 -19.16 8.45 -5.00
CA PRO A 160 -18.72 8.27 -6.37
C PRO A 160 -18.23 6.83 -6.61
N ASP A 161 -18.42 6.35 -7.84
CA ASP A 161 -17.94 5.05 -8.33
C ASP A 161 -16.42 5.05 -8.61
N ARG A 162 -15.80 6.23 -8.60
CA ARG A 162 -14.37 6.47 -8.82
C ARG A 162 -13.97 7.84 -8.28
N TYR A 163 -12.68 8.05 -8.05
CA TYR A 163 -12.11 9.40 -7.89
C TYR A 163 -10.78 9.51 -8.61
N THR A 164 -10.41 10.74 -8.96
CA THR A 164 -9.17 11.04 -9.67
C THR A 164 -8.39 12.10 -8.92
N TYR A 165 -7.07 11.94 -8.85
CA TYR A 165 -6.19 12.94 -8.27
C TYR A 165 -4.92 13.11 -9.11
N LEU A 166 -4.26 14.25 -8.89
CA LEU A 166 -2.94 14.54 -9.43
C LEU A 166 -1.92 14.33 -8.31
N ASP A 167 -1.02 13.39 -8.53
CA ASP A 167 0.14 13.16 -7.70
C ASP A 167 1.31 14.00 -8.19
N THR A 168 1.63 15.03 -7.41
CA THR A 168 2.74 15.94 -7.66
C THR A 168 4.00 15.56 -6.87
N LEU A 169 3.92 14.55 -5.99
CA LEU A 169 5.08 14.07 -5.23
C LEU A 169 5.88 13.05 -6.04
N SER A 170 5.25 12.36 -6.99
CA SER A 170 5.97 11.48 -7.92
C SER A 170 6.75 12.28 -8.97
N THR A 171 7.91 11.76 -9.36
CA THR A 171 8.62 12.18 -10.57
C THR A 171 8.69 11.02 -11.55
N PRO A 172 8.07 11.12 -12.75
CA PRO A 172 7.18 12.20 -13.20
C PRO A 172 5.88 12.25 -12.38
N HIS A 173 5.19 13.40 -12.42
CA HIS A 173 3.87 13.57 -11.84
C HIS A 173 2.88 12.63 -12.52
N LEU A 174 1.89 12.14 -11.77
CA LEU A 174 0.93 11.15 -12.24
C LEU A 174 -0.50 11.65 -12.04
N ARG A 175 -1.38 11.49 -13.03
CA ARG A 175 -2.83 11.49 -12.79
C ARG A 175 -3.25 10.06 -12.54
N VAL A 176 -3.92 9.80 -11.42
CA VAL A 176 -4.35 8.47 -10.99
C VAL A 176 -5.85 8.46 -10.77
N THR A 177 -6.55 7.48 -11.34
CA THR A 177 -7.97 7.26 -11.10
C THR A 177 -8.16 5.91 -10.41
N ASN A 178 -8.83 5.93 -9.27
CA ASN A 178 -9.22 4.74 -8.52
C ASN A 178 -10.72 4.54 -8.70
N ARG A 179 -11.15 3.33 -9.06
CA ARG A 179 -12.55 2.91 -9.04
C ARG A 179 -12.92 2.34 -7.68
N GLN A 180 -14.21 2.31 -7.38
CA GLN A 180 -14.80 1.80 -6.14
C GLN A 180 -14.30 0.41 -5.77
N MET A 181 -14.01 -0.41 -6.76
CA MET A 181 -13.48 -1.75 -6.60
C MET A 181 -12.17 -1.88 -7.38
N ILE A 182 -11.09 -2.14 -6.65
CA ILE A 182 -9.77 -2.45 -7.18
C ILE A 182 -9.44 -3.89 -6.80
N THR A 183 -8.96 -4.67 -7.76
CA THR A 183 -8.53 -6.04 -7.47
C THR A 183 -7.22 -6.34 -8.16
N TYR A 184 -6.41 -7.19 -7.52
CA TYR A 184 -5.20 -7.73 -8.12
C TYR A 184 -4.75 -9.02 -7.42
N ARG A 185 -3.75 -9.67 -8.00
CA ARG A 185 -3.06 -10.86 -7.45
C ARG A 185 -1.65 -10.47 -7.08
N LEU A 186 -1.22 -10.73 -5.84
CA LEU A 186 0.20 -10.59 -5.47
C LEU A 186 0.85 -11.96 -5.36
N LEU A 187 1.97 -12.15 -6.05
CA LEU A 187 2.76 -13.37 -6.00
C LEU A 187 4.16 -13.05 -5.51
N ASP A 188 4.64 -13.82 -4.54
CA ASP A 188 6.02 -13.86 -4.11
C ASP A 188 6.73 -15.06 -4.77
N LEU A 189 7.81 -14.79 -5.49
CA LEU A 189 8.60 -15.78 -6.23
C LEU A 189 10.04 -15.91 -5.68
N GLY A 190 10.28 -15.53 -4.42
CA GLY A 190 11.59 -15.68 -3.79
C GLY A 190 12.59 -14.63 -4.29
N GLY A 191 12.37 -13.38 -3.92
CA GLY A 191 13.25 -12.25 -4.26
C GLY A 191 12.75 -11.38 -5.41
N TRP A 192 11.54 -11.63 -5.91
CA TRP A 192 10.80 -10.73 -6.77
C TRP A 192 9.30 -11.01 -6.68
N PHE A 193 8.51 -9.97 -6.95
CA PHE A 193 7.08 -9.96 -6.77
C PHE A 193 6.37 -9.70 -8.10
N ILE A 194 5.15 -10.22 -8.20
CA ILE A 194 4.26 -9.94 -9.32
C ILE A 194 2.94 -9.43 -8.77
N CYS A 195 2.47 -8.33 -9.34
CA CYS A 195 1.11 -7.87 -9.22
C CYS A 195 0.41 -8.10 -10.56
N ASP A 196 -0.51 -9.05 -10.61
CA ASP A 196 -1.17 -9.50 -11.84
C ASP A 196 -2.68 -9.24 -11.80
N ARG A 197 -3.33 -9.25 -12.96
CA ARG A 197 -4.78 -9.05 -13.12
C ARG A 197 -5.29 -7.78 -12.43
N ILE A 198 -4.52 -6.70 -12.53
CA ILE A 198 -4.88 -5.42 -11.91
C ILE A 198 -6.12 -4.85 -12.60
N THR A 199 -7.13 -4.51 -11.80
CA THR A 199 -8.35 -3.82 -12.24
C THR A 199 -8.67 -2.67 -11.30
N GLY A 200 -9.48 -1.72 -11.78
CA GLY A 200 -9.95 -0.59 -10.96
C GLY A 200 -8.97 0.57 -10.80
N ILE A 201 -7.74 0.47 -11.33
CA ILE A 201 -6.76 1.57 -11.33
C ILE A 201 -6.43 1.97 -12.77
N THR A 202 -6.45 3.28 -13.05
CA THR A 202 -5.83 3.85 -14.24
C THR A 202 -4.85 4.94 -13.86
N GLY A 203 -3.83 5.12 -14.68
CA GLY A 203 -2.86 6.17 -14.46
C GLY A 203 -2.24 6.67 -15.76
N ARG A 204 -1.74 7.90 -15.71
CA ARG A 204 -0.84 8.42 -16.73
C ARG A 204 0.17 9.40 -16.14
N PRO A 205 1.41 9.39 -16.61
CA PRO A 205 2.33 10.49 -16.41
C PRO A 205 1.78 11.79 -17.00
N THR A 206 1.88 12.87 -16.24
CA THR A 206 1.48 14.23 -16.65
C THR A 206 2.68 15.15 -16.84
N SER A 207 3.88 14.76 -16.40
CA SER A 207 5.13 15.50 -16.62
C SER A 207 6.27 14.65 -17.20
N GLY A 208 7.36 15.30 -17.60
CA GLY A 208 8.55 14.66 -18.18
C GLY A 208 8.35 14.04 -19.57
N LEU A 209 9.40 13.40 -20.07
CA LEU A 209 9.40 12.73 -21.39
C LEU A 209 8.33 11.64 -21.51
N LEU A 210 8.03 10.96 -20.40
CA LEU A 210 6.93 10.00 -20.32
C LEU A 210 5.57 10.70 -20.39
N GLY A 211 5.38 11.82 -19.69
CA GLY A 211 4.16 12.64 -19.79
C GLY A 211 3.92 13.15 -21.21
N PHE A 212 4.98 13.51 -21.94
CA PHE A 212 4.88 13.92 -23.34
C PHE A 212 4.34 12.80 -24.25
N ILE A 213 4.84 11.57 -24.09
CA ILE A 213 4.38 10.38 -24.85
C ILE A 213 2.94 10.00 -24.44
N PHE A 214 2.62 10.05 -23.14
CA PHE A 214 1.30 9.70 -22.63
C PHE A 214 0.24 10.79 -22.81
N ARG A 215 0.62 12.04 -23.13
CA ARG A 215 -0.34 13.09 -23.51
C ARG A 215 -1.10 12.76 -24.79
N ILE A 216 -0.45 12.04 -25.71
CA ILE A 216 -1.02 11.58 -26.98
C ILE A 216 -1.85 10.31 -26.75
N ILE A 217 -1.41 9.46 -25.81
CA ILE A 217 -2.02 8.16 -25.56
C ILE A 217 -3.19 8.27 -24.60
N GLY A 218 -3.25 9.16 -23.59
CA GLY A 218 -4.31 9.22 -22.57
C GLY A 218 -4.16 8.18 -21.43
N ASP A 219 -5.17 8.04 -20.57
CA ASP A 219 -5.11 7.15 -19.39
C ASP A 219 -4.95 5.68 -19.79
N GLY A 220 -3.99 4.98 -19.18
CA GLY A 220 -3.71 3.57 -19.41
C GLY A 220 -4.18 2.69 -18.25
N HIS A 221 -4.71 1.50 -18.57
CA HIS A 221 -4.97 0.47 -17.57
C HIS A 221 -3.68 -0.29 -17.29
N LEU A 222 -3.18 -0.25 -16.06
CA LEU A 222 -2.11 -1.14 -15.64
C LEU A 222 -2.69 -2.57 -15.57
N ILE A 223 -2.11 -3.52 -16.29
CA ILE A 223 -2.62 -4.91 -16.33
C ILE A 223 -1.80 -5.81 -15.39
N HIS A 224 -0.48 -5.63 -15.41
CA HIS A 224 0.41 -6.32 -14.50
C HIS A 224 1.67 -5.51 -14.26
N SER A 225 2.25 -5.70 -13.09
CA SER A 225 3.52 -5.14 -12.66
C SER A 225 4.39 -6.23 -12.05
N ARG A 226 5.69 -6.12 -12.23
CA ARG A 226 6.67 -7.05 -11.69
C ARG A 226 7.78 -6.26 -11.06
N MET A 227 8.25 -6.69 -9.91
CA MET A 227 9.18 -5.92 -9.10
C MET A 227 10.27 -6.84 -8.56
N ALA A 228 11.52 -6.44 -8.69
CA ALA A 228 12.63 -7.07 -7.99
C ALA A 228 13.40 -5.99 -7.24
N ILE A 229 13.92 -6.34 -6.06
CA ILE A 229 14.70 -5.45 -5.21
C ILE A 229 16.16 -5.91 -5.26
N SER A 230 17.10 -4.99 -5.47
CA SER A 230 18.53 -5.27 -5.41
C SER A 230 19.03 -5.34 -3.96
N ASN A 231 20.26 -5.81 -3.77
CA ASN A 231 20.85 -5.94 -2.44
C ASN A 231 21.04 -4.59 -1.74
N ASP A 232 21.26 -3.51 -2.49
CA ASP A 232 21.31 -2.14 -1.99
C ASP A 232 19.94 -1.50 -1.82
N GLY A 233 18.84 -2.20 -2.17
CA GLY A 233 17.47 -1.77 -1.94
C GLY A 233 16.81 -1.02 -3.10
N LEU A 234 17.49 -0.85 -4.25
CA LEU A 234 16.87 -0.30 -5.46
C LEU A 234 15.77 -1.21 -6.00
N GLN A 235 14.68 -0.58 -6.40
CA GLN A 235 13.54 -1.26 -6.97
C GLN A 235 13.60 -1.24 -8.49
N ILE A 236 13.57 -2.43 -9.12
CA ILE A 236 13.44 -2.58 -10.57
C ILE A 236 12.04 -3.07 -10.88
N ILE A 237 11.27 -2.22 -11.55
CA ILE A 237 9.87 -2.48 -11.90
C ILE A 237 9.72 -2.69 -13.40
N ARG A 238 8.87 -3.64 -13.79
CA ARG A 238 8.42 -3.85 -15.15
C ARG A 238 6.90 -3.85 -15.18
N GLY A 239 6.33 -2.72 -15.58
CA GLY A 239 4.88 -2.55 -15.72
C GLY A 239 4.43 -2.71 -17.16
N THR A 240 3.26 -3.29 -17.35
CA THR A 240 2.57 -3.27 -18.64
C THR A 240 1.22 -2.61 -18.52
N SER A 241 1.01 -1.59 -19.34
CA SER A 241 -0.27 -0.94 -19.50
C SER A 241 -0.92 -1.30 -20.83
N LYS A 242 -2.24 -1.17 -20.89
CA LYS A 242 -3.03 -1.28 -22.11
C LYS A 242 -3.92 -0.06 -22.27
N LYS A 243 -4.03 0.41 -23.51
CA LYS A 243 -5.08 1.34 -23.92
C LYS A 243 -5.62 0.90 -25.28
N GLY A 244 -6.93 0.66 -25.35
CA GLY A 244 -7.57 0.11 -26.55
C GLY A 244 -6.87 -1.19 -26.99
N PHE A 245 -6.38 -1.21 -28.22
CA PHE A 245 -5.65 -2.36 -28.80
C PHE A 245 -4.14 -2.31 -28.53
N MET A 246 -3.61 -1.20 -28.00
CA MET A 246 -2.18 -1.03 -27.75
C MET A 246 -1.78 -1.52 -26.36
N LYS A 247 -0.69 -2.30 -26.30
CA LYS A 247 -0.07 -2.77 -25.06
C LYS A 247 1.36 -2.23 -25.00
N MET A 248 1.71 -1.57 -23.90
CA MET A 248 3.06 -1.03 -23.70
C MET A 248 3.67 -1.61 -22.43
N THR A 249 4.86 -2.18 -22.55
CA THR A 249 5.62 -2.67 -21.41
C THR A 249 6.89 -1.86 -21.22
N THR A 250 7.04 -1.25 -20.04
CA THR A 250 8.21 -0.43 -19.69
C THR A 250 8.92 -1.04 -18.48
N THR A 251 10.23 -0.89 -18.45
CA THR A 251 11.05 -1.15 -17.25
C THR A 251 11.53 0.19 -16.70
N ALA A 252 11.48 0.35 -15.39
CA ALA A 252 11.95 1.52 -14.67
C ALA A 252 12.72 1.09 -13.41
N THR A 253 13.52 2.02 -12.90
CA THR A 253 14.21 1.90 -11.62
C THR A 253 13.67 2.98 -10.70
N ILE A 254 13.38 2.61 -9.45
CA ILE A 254 12.90 3.50 -8.41
C ILE A 254 13.93 3.48 -7.27
N TYR A 255 14.36 4.66 -6.88
CA TYR A 255 15.32 4.90 -5.81
C TYR A 255 14.63 4.96 -4.45
N HIS A 256 15.43 4.98 -3.37
CA HIS A 256 14.93 4.96 -2.00
C HIS A 256 14.06 6.17 -1.66
N ASP A 257 14.38 7.33 -2.21
CA ASP A 257 13.60 8.58 -2.09
C ASP A 257 12.39 8.64 -3.04
N GLY A 258 12.18 7.59 -3.84
CA GLY A 258 11.10 7.50 -4.81
C GLY A 258 11.38 8.19 -6.15
N GLU A 259 12.58 8.71 -6.41
CA GLU A 259 12.91 9.12 -7.78
C GLU A 259 12.77 7.92 -8.72
N MET A 260 12.09 8.12 -9.86
CA MET A 260 11.92 7.07 -10.87
C MET A 260 12.57 7.45 -12.19
N ILE A 261 13.43 6.56 -12.69
CA ILE A 261 14.03 6.67 -14.03
C ILE A 261 13.56 5.53 -14.93
N LYS A 262 13.47 5.80 -16.23
CA LYS A 262 13.18 4.76 -17.23
C LYS A 262 14.43 3.91 -17.46
N GLY A 263 14.27 2.59 -17.42
CA GLY A 263 15.36 1.64 -17.67
C GLY A 263 16.11 1.24 -16.40
N LEU A 264 17.38 0.87 -16.58
CA LEU A 264 18.33 0.65 -15.49
C LEU A 264 19.26 1.87 -15.40
N PRO A 265 19.81 2.20 -14.23
CA PRO A 265 20.86 3.21 -14.12
C PRO A 265 22.12 2.77 -14.89
N ASP A 266 22.88 3.76 -15.36
CA ASP A 266 24.16 3.50 -16.04
C ASP A 266 25.17 2.85 -15.07
N GLY A 267 26.03 1.98 -15.60
CA GLY A 267 27.08 1.29 -14.83
C GLY A 267 26.60 0.18 -13.89
N ARG A 268 25.28 -0.03 -13.75
CA ARG A 268 24.71 -1.05 -12.84
C ARG A 268 24.47 -2.40 -13.51
N SER A 269 25.57 -3.06 -13.89
CA SER A 269 25.52 -4.39 -14.53
C SER A 269 24.97 -5.49 -13.62
N ASP A 270 25.08 -5.33 -12.30
CA ASP A 270 24.51 -6.20 -11.28
C ASP A 270 22.97 -6.34 -11.42
N LEU A 271 22.29 -5.28 -11.86
CA LEU A 271 20.83 -5.25 -12.03
C LEU A 271 20.34 -6.00 -13.27
N LEU A 272 21.24 -6.41 -14.18
CA LEU A 272 20.86 -7.15 -15.39
C LEU A 272 20.20 -8.48 -15.07
N GLN A 273 20.64 -9.15 -13.99
CA GLN A 273 20.04 -10.40 -13.55
C GLN A 273 18.60 -10.18 -13.07
N LEU A 274 18.34 -9.12 -12.30
CA LEU A 274 16.99 -8.75 -11.85
C LEU A 274 16.10 -8.41 -13.04
N LYS A 275 16.60 -7.63 -13.99
CA LYS A 275 15.91 -7.32 -15.25
C LYS A 275 15.57 -8.58 -16.05
N LYS A 276 16.44 -9.59 -16.05
CA LYS A 276 16.17 -10.90 -16.68
C LYS A 276 15.06 -11.64 -15.94
N ARG A 277 15.11 -11.69 -14.60
CA ARG A 277 14.09 -12.34 -13.75
C ARG A 277 12.71 -11.74 -13.99
N ILE A 278 12.55 -10.42 -13.87
CA ILE A 278 11.23 -9.76 -14.06
C ILE A 278 10.69 -9.86 -15.50
N LYS A 279 11.50 -10.31 -16.46
CA LYS A 279 11.07 -10.58 -17.85
C LYS A 279 10.62 -12.03 -18.08
N GLN A 280 10.91 -12.96 -17.17
CA GLN A 280 10.57 -14.38 -17.34
C GLN A 280 9.07 -14.58 -17.57
N THR A 281 8.69 -15.45 -18.50
CA THR A 281 7.28 -15.75 -18.70
C THR A 281 6.70 -16.40 -17.45
N LEU A 282 5.51 -15.94 -17.07
CA LEU A 282 4.71 -16.60 -16.03
C LEU A 282 3.26 -16.62 -16.54
N LYS A 283 2.65 -17.80 -16.55
CA LYS A 283 1.23 -17.99 -16.81
C LYS A 283 0.63 -18.72 -15.64
N VAL A 284 -0.30 -18.07 -14.96
CA VAL A 284 -1.01 -18.63 -13.81
C VAL A 284 -2.49 -18.64 -14.12
N ASP A 285 -3.12 -19.77 -13.84
CA ASP A 285 -4.56 -19.89 -13.74
C ASP A 285 -4.97 -19.56 -12.29
N TYR A 286 -5.75 -18.50 -12.12
CA TYR A 286 -6.18 -18.03 -10.83
C TYR A 286 -7.58 -18.55 -10.49
N VAL A 287 -7.86 -18.66 -9.20
CA VAL A 287 -9.25 -18.79 -8.75
C VAL A 287 -9.95 -17.44 -8.97
N GLU A 288 -11.20 -17.47 -9.44
CA GLU A 288 -11.99 -16.26 -9.66
C GLU A 288 -12.30 -15.57 -8.32
N LEU A 289 -12.30 -14.23 -8.32
CA LEU A 289 -12.77 -13.49 -7.14
C LEU A 289 -14.30 -13.54 -7.07
N PRO A 290 -14.87 -13.85 -5.90
CA PRO A 290 -16.29 -13.57 -5.64
C PRO A 290 -16.54 -12.06 -5.84
N GLY A 291 -17.52 -11.72 -6.69
CA GLY A 291 -17.81 -10.33 -7.07
C GLY A 291 -16.92 -9.75 -8.19
N GLY A 292 -16.07 -10.57 -8.80
CA GLY A 292 -15.17 -10.18 -9.90
C GLY A 292 -15.82 -10.05 -11.29
N ASN A 293 -17.13 -10.32 -11.42
CA ASN A 293 -17.90 -10.01 -12.63
C ASN A 293 -18.27 -8.51 -12.66
N LEU A 294 -17.27 -7.64 -12.57
CA LEU A 294 -17.36 -6.39 -13.28
C LEU A 294 -17.12 -6.78 -14.73
N GLU A 295 -18.17 -6.70 -15.54
CA GLU A 295 -18.17 -7.02 -16.97
C GLU A 295 -16.81 -6.69 -17.60
N LYS A 296 -16.29 -7.62 -18.43
CA LYS A 296 -15.23 -7.27 -19.40
C LYS A 296 -15.62 -5.92 -19.96
N PRO A 297 -14.73 -4.90 -19.97
CA PRO A 297 -15.11 -3.60 -20.48
C PRO A 297 -15.59 -3.79 -21.91
N GLU A 298 -16.91 -3.78 -22.10
CA GLU A 298 -17.50 -3.52 -23.38
C GLU A 298 -16.98 -2.14 -23.73
N VAL A 299 -16.18 -2.11 -24.79
CA VAL A 299 -15.68 -0.86 -25.35
C VAL A 299 -16.91 0.00 -25.60
N PRO A 300 -17.09 1.14 -24.92
CA PRO A 300 -18.18 2.02 -25.27
C PRO A 300 -17.91 2.45 -26.71
N VAL A 301 -18.81 2.06 -27.61
CA VAL A 301 -18.89 2.68 -28.92
C VAL A 301 -19.22 4.14 -28.62
N GLU A 302 -18.24 5.03 -28.80
CA GLU A 302 -18.40 6.48 -28.65
C GLU A 302 -19.64 6.94 -29.42
N LYS A 303 -20.72 7.22 -28.70
CA LYS A 303 -21.76 8.13 -29.18
C LYS A 303 -21.32 9.55 -28.81
N PRO A 304 -21.40 10.51 -29.74
CA PRO A 304 -20.86 11.84 -29.50
C PRO A 304 -21.68 12.62 -28.46
N LYS A 305 -20.94 13.18 -27.49
CA LYS A 305 -21.15 14.40 -26.69
C LYS A 305 -22.52 14.61 -26.03
N GLY A 306 -22.55 14.35 -24.72
CA GLY A 306 -23.23 15.17 -23.72
C GLY A 306 -22.22 15.48 -22.61
N THR A 307 -21.82 16.75 -22.46
CA THR A 307 -20.83 17.21 -21.49
C THR A 307 -21.35 17.03 -20.07
N THR A 308 -20.92 15.96 -19.38
CA THR A 308 -20.92 15.94 -17.92
C THR A 308 -19.56 16.46 -17.49
N ARG A 309 -19.53 17.64 -16.87
CA ARG A 309 -18.31 18.29 -16.39
C ARG A 309 -17.76 17.45 -15.23
N GLU A 310 -16.71 16.67 -15.48
CA GLU A 310 -15.88 16.11 -14.40
C GLU A 310 -15.22 17.29 -13.69
N GLU A 311 -15.72 17.67 -12.51
CA GLU A 311 -15.07 18.69 -11.70
C GLU A 311 -13.81 18.09 -11.07
N PRO A 312 -12.63 18.73 -11.24
CA PRO A 312 -11.44 18.39 -10.48
C PRO A 312 -11.76 18.47 -8.99
N TYR A 313 -11.28 17.49 -8.21
CA TYR A 313 -11.28 17.62 -6.75
C TYR A 313 -10.37 18.78 -6.36
N GLU A 314 -10.96 19.93 -6.03
CA GLU A 314 -10.28 21.00 -5.32
C GLU A 314 -10.38 20.71 -3.81
N PRO A 315 -9.26 20.60 -3.09
CA PRO A 315 -9.29 20.43 -1.65
C PRO A 315 -9.98 21.65 -1.02
N THR A 316 -11.00 21.41 -0.20
CA THR A 316 -11.68 22.49 0.53
C THR A 316 -10.75 23.00 1.63
N ASP A 317 -10.01 24.08 1.33
CA ASP A 317 -9.18 24.80 2.30
C ASP A 317 -10.08 25.52 3.30
N LYS A 318 -10.38 24.88 4.43
CA LYS A 318 -11.05 25.52 5.57
C LYS A 318 -10.01 26.29 6.40
N ARG A 319 -9.40 27.33 5.84
CA ARG A 319 -8.75 28.38 6.63
C ARG A 319 -9.81 29.35 7.15
N ARG A 320 -10.10 29.24 8.45
CA ARG A 320 -10.67 30.37 9.21
C ARG A 320 -9.61 31.46 9.27
N GLU A 321 -9.87 32.57 8.58
CA GLU A 321 -9.19 33.83 8.80
C GLU A 321 -9.45 34.29 10.24
N ILE A 322 -8.38 34.43 11.02
CA ILE A 322 -8.37 35.28 12.21
C ILE A 322 -7.61 36.54 11.81
N HIS A 323 -8.34 37.64 11.73
CA HIS A 323 -7.83 38.99 11.62
C HIS A 323 -7.32 39.48 12.98
N ASP A 324 -6.04 39.79 13.05
CA ASP A 324 -5.44 40.91 13.81
C ASP A 324 -3.99 41.00 13.29
N GLY A 325 -3.41 42.12 12.87
CA GLY A 325 -3.56 43.47 13.38
C GLY A 325 -2.17 43.96 13.79
N THR A 326 -1.56 44.78 12.92
CA THR A 326 -0.56 45.82 13.25
C THR A 326 0.96 45.49 13.23
N GLN A 327 1.61 46.10 12.21
CA GLN A 327 2.91 46.80 12.15
C GLN A 327 4.16 46.28 12.89
N GLN A 328 5.29 46.21 12.18
CA GLN A 328 6.27 47.30 11.99
C GLN A 328 7.67 46.71 11.75
N GLY A 329 8.34 47.19 10.70
CA GLY A 329 9.56 46.56 10.17
C GLY A 329 10.84 46.82 10.98
N ARG A 330 11.87 46.05 10.64
CA ARG A 330 13.27 46.48 10.70
C ARG A 330 14.13 45.62 9.76
N ARG A 331 14.85 46.30 8.88
CA ARG A 331 15.98 45.77 8.10
C ARG A 331 17.09 45.28 9.04
N ARG A 332 17.73 44.16 8.70
CA ARG A 332 19.19 43.98 8.81
C ARG A 332 19.64 42.85 7.88
N ALA A 333 20.61 43.17 7.05
CA ALA A 333 21.50 42.20 6.40
C ALA A 333 22.41 41.55 7.47
N VAL A 334 22.93 40.35 7.19
CA VAL A 334 24.35 39.95 7.27
C VAL A 334 24.49 38.41 7.18
N ASP A 335 25.43 38.03 6.31
CA ASP A 335 26.29 36.84 6.21
C ASP A 335 25.83 35.39 6.40
N SER A 336 26.00 34.65 5.31
CA SER A 336 26.93 33.54 5.12
C SER A 336 27.59 32.92 6.38
N SER A 337 27.30 31.65 6.66
CA SER A 337 28.36 30.64 6.87
C SER A 337 27.79 29.22 6.92
N VAL A 338 28.37 28.42 6.04
CA VAL A 338 28.26 26.96 5.93
C VAL A 338 29.02 26.32 7.08
N SER A 339 28.45 25.31 7.74
CA SER A 339 29.24 24.27 8.42
C SER A 339 28.56 22.91 8.31
N VAL A 340 29.17 22.07 7.47
CA VAL A 340 28.85 20.66 7.28
C VAL A 340 29.54 19.87 8.39
N VAL A 341 28.77 19.26 9.30
CA VAL A 341 29.29 18.33 10.30
C VAL A 341 29.24 16.91 9.72
N ARG A 342 30.40 16.44 9.21
CA ARG A 342 30.65 15.03 8.92
C ARG A 342 30.81 14.25 10.23
N ARG A 343 29.88 13.34 10.54
CA ARG A 343 30.11 12.28 11.54
C ARG A 343 30.82 11.09 10.88
N ARG A 344 32.02 10.77 11.37
CA ARG A 344 32.72 9.51 11.10
C ARG A 344 32.23 8.47 12.11
N HIS A 345 31.80 7.30 11.63
CA HIS A 345 31.71 6.08 12.43
C HIS A 345 33.03 5.29 12.30
N PRO A 346 33.59 4.76 13.40
CA PRO A 346 34.78 3.90 13.34
C PRO A 346 34.42 2.46 12.95
N ALA A 347 35.33 1.87 12.19
CA ALA A 347 35.38 0.45 11.87
C ALA A 347 35.64 -0.39 13.13
N PHE A 348 34.95 -1.53 13.24
CA PHE A 348 35.40 -2.66 14.05
C PHE A 348 35.80 -3.79 13.10
N LEU A 349 37.07 -4.15 13.17
CA LEU A 349 37.62 -5.42 12.74
C LEU A 349 37.84 -6.22 14.03
N GLU A 350 37.21 -7.39 14.12
CA GLU A 350 37.78 -8.66 14.60
C GLU A 350 36.95 -9.81 14.04
#